data_AF-A0A5C7Z5L5-F1
#
_entry.id   AF-A0A5C7Z5L5-F1
#
_cell.length_a   1.000
_cell.length_b   1.000
_cell.length_c   1.000
_cell.angle_alpha   90.00
_cell.angle_beta   90.00
_cell.angle_gamma   90.00
#
_symmetry.space_group_name_H-M   'P 1'
#
loop_
_entity.id
_entity.type
_entity.pdbx_description
1 polymer ?
#
loop_
_entity_poly.entity_id
_entity_poly.type
_entity_poly.pdbx_seq_one_letter_code
_entity_poly.pdbx_strand_id
1 'polypeptide(L)'
;MKSKFVIFILALLVISCKSTNPVVRTTKKKPVVHSKSTATKGLTKNPNSKTSDNNAQVSLEATSNIKTYAEEIQNYVENFKEIAMNNMKNHGIPASITLAQGILESGAGKGKLAQSANNHFGIKCHTGWTGDSVRHDDDAEQECFRKYEHPSESYRDHSLFLTSRTRYANLFKLDKGDYESWARGLKAAGYATDVKYPDKLIGLIERFELYKYDNQVLSRDFKPTKKEVVAAQGGDYYTVQQGDTLYALSKKFNLTVDDLKKLNNMSDTTISIGQQIKIK
;
A
#
# COMPACT_ATOMS: atom_id res chain seq x y z
N MET A 1 -54.16 48.85 28.84
CA MET A 1 -54.14 50.15 28.11
C MET A 1 -52.78 50.82 28.31
N LYS A 2 -52.20 51.29 27.20
CA LYS A 2 -51.07 52.22 27.04
C LYS A 2 -49.64 51.66 27.14
N SER A 3 -49.18 51.25 25.95
CA SER A 3 -47.80 51.19 25.47
C SER A 3 -47.08 52.54 25.60
N LYS A 4 -45.78 52.51 25.92
CA LYS A 4 -44.81 53.52 25.48
C LYS A 4 -43.56 52.82 24.98
N PHE A 5 -43.35 52.96 23.68
CA PHE A 5 -42.12 52.65 22.95
C PHE A 5 -40.98 53.54 23.45
N VAL A 6 -39.81 52.94 23.71
CA VAL A 6 -38.52 53.65 23.64
C VAL A 6 -37.55 52.74 22.88
N ILE A 7 -37.21 53.17 21.67
CA ILE A 7 -36.13 52.64 20.85
C ILE A 7 -34.92 53.54 21.12
N PHE A 8 -33.78 52.96 21.46
CA PHE A 8 -32.48 53.62 21.29
C PHE A 8 -31.48 52.64 20.64
N ILE A 9 -30.70 53.22 19.75
CA ILE A 9 -29.96 52.61 18.64
C ILE A 9 -28.46 52.50 18.98
N LEU A 10 -27.77 51.51 18.38
CA LEU A 10 -26.31 51.38 18.18
C LEU A 10 -25.45 51.15 19.45
N ALA A 11 -24.37 50.35 19.45
CA ALA A 11 -23.52 49.87 18.36
C ALA A 11 -22.87 48.52 18.71
N LEU A 12 -22.74 47.66 17.70
CA LEU A 12 -21.95 46.44 17.70
C LEU A 12 -20.46 46.78 17.66
N LEU A 13 -19.72 46.42 18.71
CA LEU A 13 -18.26 46.33 18.68
C LEU A 13 -17.85 44.90 18.32
N VAL A 14 -17.64 44.66 17.03
CA VAL A 14 -16.94 43.48 16.51
C VAL A 14 -15.44 43.65 16.73
N ILE A 15 -14.90 42.94 17.73
CA ILE A 15 -13.44 42.78 17.88
C ILE A 15 -12.99 41.71 16.89
N SER A 16 -12.54 42.16 15.72
CA SER A 16 -11.83 41.34 14.74
C SER A 16 -10.33 41.42 15.04
N CYS A 17 -9.78 40.39 15.68
CA CYS A 17 -8.33 40.19 15.72
C CYS A 17 -7.88 39.68 14.33
N LYS A 18 -7.31 40.59 13.54
CA LYS A 18 -6.55 40.28 12.31
C LYS A 18 -5.25 39.56 12.70
N SER A 19 -5.15 38.28 12.33
CA SER A 19 -3.87 37.57 12.24
C SER A 19 -3.12 38.05 11.00
N THR A 20 -1.90 38.54 11.19
CA THR A 20 -0.96 38.92 10.13
C THR A 20 -0.27 37.69 9.57
N ASN A 21 -0.59 37.29 8.34
CA ASN A 21 0.20 36.30 7.60
C ASN A 21 1.54 36.93 7.14
N PRO A 22 2.68 36.23 7.25
CA PRO A 22 3.94 36.72 6.70
C PRO A 22 3.93 36.67 5.16
N VAL A 23 4.32 37.79 4.55
CA VAL A 23 4.51 37.93 3.10
C VAL A 23 5.79 37.22 2.68
N VAL A 24 5.67 36.08 1.99
CA VAL A 24 6.81 35.44 1.32
C VAL A 24 7.13 36.22 0.05
N ARG A 25 8.29 36.87 0.05
CA ARG A 25 8.82 37.66 -1.07
C ARG A 25 9.42 36.69 -2.11
N THR A 26 8.75 36.49 -3.23
CA THR A 26 9.27 35.71 -4.36
C THR A 26 10.38 36.48 -5.10
N THR A 27 11.61 35.98 -5.08
CA THR A 27 12.66 36.41 -6.01
C THR A 27 12.57 35.58 -7.30
N LYS A 28 12.22 36.23 -8.42
CA LYS A 28 12.32 35.68 -9.77
C LYS A 28 13.80 35.37 -10.10
N LYS A 29 14.12 34.12 -10.48
CA LYS A 29 15.35 33.80 -11.22
C LYS A 29 15.02 33.48 -12.69
N LYS A 30 15.87 34.02 -13.56
CA LYS A 30 15.82 34.06 -15.03
C LYS A 30 15.94 32.67 -15.67
N PRO A 31 15.47 32.50 -16.92
CA PRO A 31 15.45 31.22 -17.62
C PRO A 31 16.87 30.81 -18.07
N VAL A 32 17.22 29.55 -17.82
CA VAL A 32 18.43 28.91 -18.33
C VAL A 32 18.11 28.28 -19.68
N VAL A 33 18.86 28.69 -20.69
CA VAL A 33 18.84 28.19 -22.06
C VAL A 33 19.44 26.79 -22.09
N HIS A 34 18.65 25.77 -22.43
CA HIS A 34 19.19 24.46 -22.81
C HIS A 34 19.46 24.41 -24.31
N SER A 35 20.75 24.45 -24.62
CA SER A 35 21.33 24.10 -25.91
C SER A 35 20.91 22.69 -26.34
N LYS A 36 20.38 22.58 -27.55
CA LYS A 36 20.20 21.31 -28.27
C LYS A 36 21.56 20.85 -28.80
N SER A 37 21.97 19.64 -28.44
CA SER A 37 23.01 18.92 -29.18
C SER A 37 22.44 17.63 -29.75
N THR A 38 22.48 17.58 -31.08
CA THR A 38 22.12 16.49 -31.97
C THR A 38 23.27 15.49 -31.96
N ALA A 39 23.01 14.21 -31.70
CA ALA A 39 23.99 13.15 -31.95
C ALA A 39 23.33 11.96 -32.67
N THR A 40 23.93 11.71 -33.81
CA THR A 40 23.69 10.81 -34.94
C THR A 40 23.54 9.32 -34.61
N LYS A 41 22.71 8.66 -35.43
CA LYS A 41 22.66 7.21 -35.63
C LYS A 41 24.04 6.65 -36.03
N GLY A 42 24.41 5.52 -35.45
CA GLY A 42 25.37 4.57 -35.99
C GLY A 42 24.87 3.15 -35.76
N LEU A 43 24.46 2.47 -36.84
CA LEU A 43 24.20 1.03 -36.87
C LEU A 43 25.52 0.28 -36.91
N THR A 44 25.68 -0.74 -36.07
CA THR A 44 26.40 -1.97 -36.42
C THR A 44 25.63 -3.17 -35.85
N LYS A 45 25.39 -4.17 -36.71
CA LYS A 45 24.68 -5.42 -36.42
C LYS A 45 25.69 -6.58 -36.30
N ASN A 46 25.44 -7.41 -35.27
CA ASN A 46 25.57 -8.89 -35.17
C ASN A 46 26.95 -9.58 -35.12
N PRO A 47 27.05 -10.86 -34.68
CA PRO A 47 26.06 -11.74 -33.99
C PRO A 47 26.60 -12.56 -32.78
N ASN A 48 25.68 -13.28 -32.12
CA ASN A 48 25.87 -14.42 -31.21
C ASN A 48 26.32 -14.14 -29.76
N SER A 49 25.33 -14.07 -28.87
CA SER A 49 25.37 -14.82 -27.61
C SER A 49 23.96 -15.33 -27.32
N LYS A 50 23.81 -16.66 -27.32
CA LYS A 50 22.64 -17.33 -26.74
C LYS A 50 22.82 -17.29 -25.23
N THR A 51 22.06 -16.47 -24.53
CA THR A 51 21.82 -16.62 -23.10
C THR A 51 20.36 -16.95 -22.87
N SER A 52 20.16 -18.16 -22.37
CA SER A 52 18.92 -18.70 -21.87
C SER A 52 18.76 -18.19 -20.44
N ASP A 53 18.01 -17.12 -20.22
CA ASP A 53 17.75 -16.64 -18.86
C ASP A 53 16.30 -16.86 -18.48
N ASN A 54 16.13 -17.97 -17.75
CA ASN A 54 14.93 -18.37 -17.04
C ASN A 54 14.65 -17.36 -15.92
N ASN A 55 13.66 -16.48 -16.11
CA ASN A 55 13.13 -15.65 -15.02
C ASN A 55 11.74 -16.16 -14.64
N ALA A 56 11.66 -16.94 -13.57
CA ALA A 56 10.42 -17.54 -13.07
C ALA A 56 9.59 -16.48 -12.34
N GLN A 57 8.45 -16.17 -12.95
CA GLN A 57 7.64 -14.97 -12.75
C GLN A 57 6.58 -15.17 -11.63
N VAL A 58 6.83 -14.68 -10.41
CA VAL A 58 5.82 -14.65 -9.32
C VAL A 58 4.86 -13.49 -9.56
N SER A 59 3.62 -13.78 -9.97
CA SER A 59 2.58 -12.77 -10.21
C SER A 59 1.58 -12.76 -9.05
N LEU A 60 1.51 -11.66 -8.30
CA LEU A 60 0.40 -11.41 -7.38
C LEU A 60 -0.76 -10.73 -8.13
N GLU A 61 -1.97 -11.28 -7.99
CA GLU A 61 -3.21 -10.60 -8.38
C GLU A 61 -3.47 -9.46 -7.38
N ALA A 62 -2.95 -8.29 -7.68
CA ALA A 62 -3.39 -7.04 -7.10
C ALA A 62 -4.86 -6.76 -7.50
N THR A 63 -5.56 -5.89 -6.77
CA THR A 63 -6.84 -5.33 -7.29
C THR A 63 -6.57 -4.58 -8.59
N SER A 64 -5.36 -4.03 -8.76
CA SER A 64 -4.82 -3.67 -10.05
C SER A 64 -4.46 -4.93 -10.86
N ASN A 65 -4.84 -5.02 -12.14
CA ASN A 65 -4.50 -6.13 -13.06
C ASN A 65 -2.99 -6.29 -13.38
N ILE A 66 -2.09 -5.77 -12.52
CA ILE A 66 -0.65 -5.68 -12.73
C ILE A 66 0.06 -6.78 -11.97
N LYS A 67 0.86 -7.57 -12.69
CA LYS A 67 1.75 -8.57 -12.10
C LYS A 67 2.89 -7.88 -11.34
N THR A 68 3.09 -8.23 -10.07
CA THR A 68 4.15 -7.70 -9.20
C THR A 68 5.03 -8.80 -8.62
N TYR A 69 6.34 -8.55 -8.59
CA TYR A 69 7.37 -9.48 -8.12
C TYR A 69 7.79 -9.20 -6.69
N ALA A 70 8.42 -10.19 -6.04
CA ALA A 70 8.86 -10.10 -4.66
C ALA A 70 9.83 -8.94 -4.42
N GLU A 71 10.81 -8.73 -5.31
CA GLU A 71 11.77 -7.63 -5.22
C GLU A 71 11.08 -6.25 -5.33
N GLU A 72 10.13 -6.10 -6.26
CA GLU A 72 9.37 -4.86 -6.42
C GLU A 72 8.57 -4.53 -5.15
N ILE A 73 8.00 -5.55 -4.51
CA ILE A 73 7.27 -5.39 -3.25
C ILE A 73 8.22 -5.05 -2.11
N GLN A 74 9.39 -5.68 -2.02
CA GLN A 74 10.40 -5.32 -1.02
C GLN A 74 10.88 -3.87 -1.20
N ASN A 75 11.13 -3.45 -2.44
CA ASN A 75 11.47 -2.06 -2.75
C ASN A 75 10.35 -1.09 -2.36
N TYR A 76 9.09 -1.45 -2.64
CA TYR A 76 7.94 -0.67 -2.18
C TYR A 76 7.91 -0.56 -0.65
N VAL A 77 8.06 -1.68 0.05
CA VAL A 77 8.08 -1.72 1.52
C VAL A 77 9.20 -0.83 2.07
N GLU A 78 10.41 -0.94 1.52
CA GLU A 78 11.56 -0.13 1.95
C GLU A 78 11.29 1.37 1.79
N ASN A 79 10.71 1.77 0.65
CA ASN A 79 10.40 3.16 0.36
C ASN A 79 9.28 3.74 1.25
N PHE A 80 8.35 2.91 1.72
CA PHE A 80 7.14 3.39 2.40
C PHE A 80 6.99 2.97 3.87
N LYS A 81 7.87 2.11 4.41
CA LYS A 81 7.77 1.62 5.80
C LYS A 81 7.72 2.75 6.83
N GLU A 82 8.56 3.77 6.68
CA GLU A 82 8.61 4.91 7.62
C GLU A 82 7.33 5.74 7.56
N ILE A 83 6.79 5.95 6.35
CA ILE A 83 5.51 6.65 6.16
C ILE A 83 4.40 5.86 6.83
N ALA A 84 4.32 4.55 6.61
CA ALA A 84 3.31 3.69 7.22
C ALA A 84 3.42 3.65 8.76
N MET A 85 4.63 3.53 9.30
CA MET A 85 4.89 3.56 10.74
C MET A 85 4.50 4.91 11.37
N ASN A 86 4.79 6.02 10.71
CA ASN A 86 4.38 7.34 11.19
C ASN A 86 2.86 7.52 11.13
N ASN A 87 2.20 7.00 10.09
CA ASN A 87 0.74 6.97 10.03
C ASN A 87 0.14 6.10 11.14
N MET A 88 0.74 4.95 11.45
CA MET A 88 0.32 4.11 12.57
C MET A 88 0.41 4.86 13.92
N LYS A 89 1.52 5.57 14.16
CA LYS A 89 1.68 6.39 15.38
C LYS A 89 0.59 7.45 15.50
N ASN A 90 0.29 8.15 14.40
CA ASN A 90 -0.60 9.30 14.38
C ASN A 90 -2.09 8.95 14.27
N HIS A 91 -2.43 7.83 13.63
CA HIS A 91 -3.80 7.47 13.26
C HIS A 91 -4.25 6.10 13.80
N GLY A 92 -3.33 5.27 14.29
CA GLY A 92 -3.66 4.02 14.98
C GLY A 92 -4.00 2.83 14.08
N ILE A 93 -3.82 2.94 12.75
CA ILE A 93 -3.95 1.82 11.81
C ILE A 93 -2.61 1.06 11.80
N PRO A 94 -2.58 -0.28 11.87
CA PRO A 94 -1.34 -1.04 11.80
C PRO A 94 -0.53 -0.65 10.55
N ALA A 95 0.78 -0.47 10.72
CA ALA A 95 1.68 -0.18 9.61
C ALA A 95 1.67 -1.33 8.59
N SER A 96 1.58 -2.57 9.07
CA SER A 96 1.46 -3.78 8.25
C SER A 96 0.22 -3.76 7.35
N ILE A 97 -0.94 -3.35 7.88
CA ILE A 97 -2.19 -3.18 7.14
C ILE A 97 -2.02 -2.09 6.08
N THR A 98 -1.49 -0.94 6.47
CA THR A 98 -1.29 0.19 5.55
C THR A 98 -0.38 -0.19 4.38
N LEU A 99 0.73 -0.89 4.64
CA LEU A 99 1.65 -1.36 3.60
C LEU A 99 1.02 -2.44 2.72
N ALA A 100 0.32 -3.42 3.32
CA ALA A 100 -0.33 -4.49 2.56
C ALA A 100 -1.42 -3.96 1.62
N GLN A 101 -2.24 -3.02 2.10
CA GLN A 101 -3.22 -2.31 1.27
C GLN A 101 -2.50 -1.51 0.18
N GLY A 102 -1.48 -0.72 0.53
CA GLY A 102 -0.69 0.04 -0.44
C GLY A 102 -0.14 -0.86 -1.56
N ILE A 103 0.46 -2.01 -1.21
CA ILE A 103 0.95 -3.00 -2.18
C ILE A 103 -0.18 -3.51 -3.08
N LEU A 104 -1.30 -3.94 -2.47
CA LEU A 104 -2.40 -4.57 -3.19
C LEU A 104 -3.15 -3.59 -4.11
N GLU A 105 -3.45 -2.38 -3.63
CA GLU A 105 -4.23 -1.38 -4.38
C GLU A 105 -3.40 -0.69 -5.46
N SER A 106 -2.10 -0.45 -5.21
CA SER A 106 -1.23 0.22 -6.19
C SER A 106 -0.45 -0.73 -7.09
N GLY A 107 -0.59 -2.05 -6.93
CA GLY A 107 0.30 -3.01 -7.58
C GLY A 107 1.76 -2.69 -7.26
N ALA A 108 2.09 -2.56 -5.98
CA ALA A 108 3.40 -2.14 -5.48
C ALA A 108 3.92 -0.85 -6.15
N GLY A 109 3.05 0.14 -6.32
CA GLY A 109 3.37 1.46 -6.88
C GLY A 109 3.37 1.51 -8.41
N LYS A 110 3.17 0.37 -9.10
CA LYS A 110 3.20 0.29 -10.56
C LYS A 110 1.85 0.62 -11.20
N GLY A 111 0.79 0.76 -10.43
CA GLY A 111 -0.52 1.21 -10.89
C GLY A 111 -0.45 2.58 -11.55
N LYS A 112 -1.23 2.79 -12.62
CA LYS A 112 -1.27 4.08 -13.33
C LYS A 112 -1.60 5.23 -12.39
N LEU A 113 -2.56 5.04 -11.47
CA LEU A 113 -2.92 6.04 -10.46
C LEU A 113 -1.76 6.34 -9.49
N ALA A 114 -1.03 5.32 -9.04
CA ALA A 114 0.12 5.52 -8.17
C ALA A 114 1.23 6.30 -8.89
N GLN A 115 1.58 5.92 -10.13
CA GLN A 115 2.66 6.56 -10.89
C GLN A 115 2.32 8.00 -11.33
N SER A 116 1.09 8.24 -11.78
CA SER A 116 0.72 9.53 -12.39
C SER A 116 0.10 10.53 -11.42
N ALA A 117 -0.44 10.06 -10.30
CA ALA A 117 -1.18 10.89 -9.35
C ALA A 117 -0.72 10.71 -7.90
N ASN A 118 0.33 9.92 -7.64
CA ASN A 118 0.78 9.54 -6.31
C ASN A 118 -0.34 8.96 -5.44
N ASN A 119 -1.38 8.38 -6.05
CA ASN A 119 -2.54 7.84 -5.35
C ASN A 119 -2.40 6.33 -5.20
N HIS A 120 -1.83 5.90 -4.08
CA HIS A 120 -1.49 4.49 -3.83
C HIS A 120 -2.68 3.64 -3.36
N PHE A 121 -3.80 4.26 -2.99
CA PHE A 121 -4.96 3.59 -2.38
C PHE A 121 -6.24 3.76 -3.19
N GLY A 122 -6.15 4.30 -4.41
CA GLY A 122 -7.31 4.52 -5.28
C GLY A 122 -8.37 5.44 -4.67
N ILE A 123 -7.96 6.45 -3.89
CA ILE A 123 -8.93 7.32 -3.20
C ILE A 123 -9.65 8.19 -4.23
N LYS A 124 -10.97 7.97 -4.37
CA LYS A 124 -11.85 8.74 -5.25
C LYS A 124 -12.08 10.16 -4.73
N CYS A 125 -12.42 11.06 -5.65
CA CYS A 125 -12.92 12.38 -5.29
C CYS A 125 -14.28 12.21 -4.59
N HIS A 126 -14.37 12.66 -3.35
CA HIS A 126 -15.61 12.69 -2.59
C HIS A 126 -16.08 14.14 -2.45
N THR A 127 -17.34 14.33 -2.06
CA THR A 127 -17.89 15.67 -1.79
C THR A 127 -16.97 16.45 -0.85
N GLY A 128 -16.53 17.63 -1.30
CA GLY A 128 -15.62 18.50 -0.55
C GLY A 128 -14.13 18.33 -0.88
N TRP A 129 -13.74 17.43 -1.78
CA TRP A 129 -12.37 17.43 -2.30
C TRP A 129 -12.13 18.66 -3.20
N THR A 130 -11.18 19.51 -2.81
CA THR A 130 -10.81 20.72 -3.55
C THR A 130 -9.37 20.69 -4.07
N GLY A 131 -8.64 19.59 -3.84
CA GLY A 131 -7.28 19.40 -4.33
C GLY A 131 -7.23 18.93 -5.78
N ASP A 132 -6.02 18.68 -6.27
CA ASP A 132 -5.81 18.16 -7.61
C ASP A 132 -6.52 16.81 -7.82
N SER A 133 -6.88 16.54 -9.08
CA SER A 133 -7.53 15.28 -9.45
C SER A 133 -7.09 14.80 -10.83
N VAL A 134 -7.30 13.51 -11.08
CA VAL A 134 -7.14 12.87 -12.39
C VAL A 134 -8.40 12.09 -12.73
N ARG A 135 -8.65 11.92 -14.03
CA ARG A 135 -9.69 11.03 -14.53
C ARG A 135 -9.08 9.67 -14.87
N HIS A 136 -9.70 8.60 -14.40
CA HIS A 136 -9.26 7.24 -14.64
C HIS A 136 -10.48 6.32 -14.75
N ASP A 137 -10.41 5.36 -15.66
CA ASP A 137 -11.45 4.36 -15.81
C ASP A 137 -11.14 3.21 -14.85
N ASP A 138 -12.04 2.93 -13.91
CA ASP A 138 -11.88 1.89 -12.88
C ASP A 138 -13.18 1.06 -12.77
N ASP A 139 -14.14 1.48 -11.94
CA ASP A 139 -15.47 0.85 -11.90
C ASP A 139 -16.41 1.45 -12.96
N ALA A 140 -16.21 2.74 -13.26
CA ALA A 140 -16.91 3.48 -14.31
C ALA A 140 -15.93 4.31 -15.15
N GLU A 141 -16.38 4.72 -16.34
CA GLU A 141 -15.60 5.61 -17.19
C GLU A 141 -15.39 6.97 -16.52
N GLN A 142 -14.16 7.48 -16.60
CA GLN A 142 -13.75 8.81 -16.19
C GLN A 142 -14.11 9.13 -14.72
N GLU A 143 -13.94 8.15 -13.84
CA GLU A 143 -14.06 8.39 -12.41
C GLU A 143 -12.99 9.37 -11.95
N CYS A 144 -13.38 10.22 -10.99
CA CYS A 144 -12.48 11.21 -10.41
C CYS A 144 -11.69 10.57 -9.27
N PHE A 145 -10.37 10.64 -9.38
CA PHE A 145 -9.45 10.23 -8.31
C PHE A 145 -8.65 11.43 -7.82
N ARG A 146 -8.38 11.43 -6.52
CA ARG A 146 -7.52 12.45 -5.90
C ARG A 146 -6.11 12.32 -6.46
N LYS A 147 -5.43 13.46 -6.64
CA LYS A 147 -4.03 13.53 -7.02
C LYS A 147 -3.25 14.26 -5.93
N TYR A 148 -2.04 13.77 -5.69
CA TYR A 148 -1.17 14.27 -4.64
C TYR A 148 0.19 14.68 -5.21
N GLU A 149 0.85 15.62 -4.53
CA GLU A 149 2.22 16.01 -4.88
C GLU A 149 3.22 14.95 -4.46
N HIS A 150 3.01 14.33 -3.29
CA HIS A 150 3.84 13.26 -2.75
C HIS A 150 3.03 12.02 -2.37
N PRO A 151 3.61 10.80 -2.52
CA PRO A 151 2.95 9.57 -2.05
C PRO A 151 2.52 9.62 -0.58
N SER A 152 3.32 10.25 0.28
CA SER A 152 3.04 10.39 1.72
C SER A 152 1.68 11.06 2.01
N GLU A 153 1.21 11.94 1.14
CA GLU A 153 -0.12 12.55 1.26
C GLU A 153 -1.24 11.54 1.02
N SER A 154 -1.08 10.62 0.05
CA SER A 154 -2.06 9.56 -0.17
C SER A 154 -2.13 8.57 1.00
N TYR A 155 -0.99 8.29 1.66
CA TYR A 155 -0.94 7.49 2.89
C TYR A 155 -1.65 8.17 4.05
N ARG A 156 -1.44 9.48 4.19
CA ARG A 156 -2.14 10.29 5.20
C ARG A 156 -3.63 10.35 4.92
N ASP A 157 -4.02 10.58 3.67
CA ASP A 157 -5.43 10.68 3.29
C ASP A 157 -6.15 9.33 3.42
N HIS A 158 -5.47 8.21 3.13
CA HIS A 158 -5.96 6.87 3.43
C HIS A 158 -6.21 6.69 4.94
N SER A 159 -5.29 7.16 5.78
CA SER A 159 -5.47 7.11 7.23
C SER A 159 -6.65 7.96 7.71
N LEU A 160 -6.82 9.15 7.13
CA LEU A 160 -7.98 10.02 7.38
C LEU A 160 -9.29 9.40 6.90
N PHE A 161 -9.28 8.70 5.76
CA PHE A 161 -10.43 8.00 5.22
C PHE A 161 -10.94 6.91 6.17
N LEU A 162 -10.02 6.12 6.75
CA LEU A 162 -10.39 5.06 7.70
C LEU A 162 -10.83 5.64 9.04
N THR A 163 -10.12 6.65 9.56
CA THR A 163 -10.43 7.24 10.87
C THR A 163 -11.70 8.10 10.87
N SER A 164 -12.01 8.80 9.78
CA SER A 164 -13.14 9.74 9.72
C SER A 164 -14.51 9.08 9.48
N ARG A 165 -14.54 7.82 9.03
CA ARG A 165 -15.79 7.15 8.66
C ARG A 165 -16.24 6.18 9.73
N THR A 166 -17.43 6.43 10.27
CA THR A 166 -18.04 5.67 11.35
C THR A 166 -18.11 4.16 11.10
N ARG A 167 -18.30 3.73 9.84
CA ARG A 167 -18.31 2.31 9.45
C ARG A 167 -17.03 1.56 9.83
N TYR A 168 -15.89 2.24 9.94
CA TYR A 168 -14.60 1.66 10.33
C TYR A 168 -14.29 1.83 11.82
N ALA A 169 -15.13 2.52 12.60
CA ALA A 169 -14.82 2.88 13.99
C ALA A 169 -14.54 1.66 14.90
N ASN A 170 -15.16 0.51 14.61
CA ASN A 170 -14.91 -0.72 15.39
C ASN A 170 -13.51 -1.30 15.19
N LEU A 171 -12.83 -1.00 14.06
CA LEU A 171 -11.44 -1.43 13.85
C LEU A 171 -10.51 -0.81 14.89
N PHE A 172 -10.74 0.43 15.27
CA PHE A 172 -9.90 1.17 16.22
C PHE A 172 -10.09 0.73 17.68
N LYS A 173 -10.98 -0.23 17.94
CA LYS A 173 -11.12 -0.92 19.23
C LYS A 173 -10.25 -2.19 19.32
N LEU A 174 -9.74 -2.67 18.19
CA LEU A 174 -8.87 -3.84 18.11
C LEU A 174 -7.46 -3.49 18.60
N ASP A 175 -6.69 -4.51 18.96
CA ASP A 175 -5.25 -4.34 19.20
C ASP A 175 -4.56 -3.81 17.94
N LYS A 176 -3.65 -2.85 18.13
CA LYS A 176 -3.01 -2.10 17.04
C LYS A 176 -2.00 -2.91 16.22
N GLY A 177 -1.71 -4.15 16.58
CA GLY A 177 -1.04 -5.03 15.63
C GLY A 177 -1.62 -6.44 15.59
N ASP A 178 -2.91 -6.58 15.92
CA ASP A 178 -3.70 -7.73 15.48
C ASP A 178 -4.14 -7.51 14.04
N TYR A 179 -3.19 -7.64 13.12
CA TYR A 179 -3.44 -7.40 11.69
C TYR A 179 -4.48 -8.39 11.12
N GLU A 180 -4.64 -9.59 11.70
CA GLU A 180 -5.63 -10.56 11.23
C GLU A 180 -7.05 -10.03 11.47
N SER A 181 -7.34 -9.58 12.69
CA SER A 181 -8.64 -8.98 13.03
C SER A 181 -8.86 -7.69 12.26
N TRP A 182 -7.82 -6.87 12.04
CA TRP A 182 -7.93 -5.67 11.21
C TRP A 182 -8.30 -6.01 9.75
N ALA A 183 -7.62 -6.98 9.13
CA ALA A 183 -7.90 -7.38 7.75
C ALA A 183 -9.33 -7.92 7.59
N ARG A 184 -9.80 -8.75 8.54
CA ARG A 184 -11.18 -9.26 8.56
C ARG A 184 -12.19 -8.15 8.84
N GLY A 185 -11.87 -7.25 9.77
CA GLY A 185 -12.72 -6.11 10.11
C GLY A 185 -12.86 -5.11 8.96
N LEU A 186 -11.82 -4.89 8.15
CA LEU A 186 -11.88 -4.04 6.95
C LEU A 186 -12.89 -4.62 5.95
N LYS A 187 -12.86 -5.94 5.71
CA LYS A 187 -13.84 -6.61 4.87
C LYS A 187 -15.25 -6.52 5.44
N ALA A 188 -15.42 -6.79 6.74
CA ALA A 188 -16.72 -6.74 7.41
C ALA A 188 -17.31 -5.32 7.42
N ALA A 189 -16.46 -4.30 7.57
CA ALA A 189 -16.83 -2.90 7.44
C ALA A 189 -17.15 -2.50 6.00
N GLY A 190 -16.85 -3.36 5.02
CA GLY A 190 -17.13 -3.21 3.59
C GLY A 190 -16.15 -2.31 2.84
N TYR A 191 -14.86 -2.38 3.19
CA TYR A 191 -13.77 -1.76 2.44
C TYR A 191 -13.63 -2.37 1.03
N ALA A 192 -13.75 -3.71 0.92
CA ALA A 192 -13.63 -4.45 -0.33
C ALA A 192 -14.81 -5.42 -0.53
N THR A 193 -15.15 -5.68 -1.79
CA THR A 193 -16.17 -6.67 -2.17
C THR A 193 -15.59 -8.09 -2.18
N ASP A 194 -14.33 -8.25 -2.61
CA ASP A 194 -13.62 -9.54 -2.68
C ASP A 194 -13.62 -10.28 -1.34
N VAL A 195 -14.19 -11.48 -1.33
CA VAL A 195 -14.26 -12.36 -0.14
C VAL A 195 -12.87 -12.76 0.36
N LYS A 196 -11.89 -12.89 -0.54
CA LYS A 196 -10.50 -13.26 -0.20
C LYS A 196 -9.65 -12.06 0.22
N TYR A 197 -10.19 -10.85 0.26
CA TYR A 197 -9.44 -9.65 0.63
C TYR A 197 -8.68 -9.77 1.97
N PRO A 198 -9.28 -10.27 3.07
CA PRO A 198 -8.55 -10.45 4.32
C PRO A 198 -7.34 -11.39 4.16
N ASP A 199 -7.52 -12.51 3.48
CA ASP A 199 -6.47 -13.51 3.30
C ASP A 199 -5.35 -13.01 2.39
N LYS A 200 -5.66 -12.15 1.40
CA LYS A 200 -4.67 -11.45 0.58
C LYS A 200 -3.82 -10.51 1.43
N LEU A 201 -4.43 -9.70 2.29
CA LEU A 201 -3.70 -8.80 3.20
C LEU A 201 -2.84 -9.57 4.20
N ILE A 202 -3.44 -10.51 4.93
CA ILE A 202 -2.74 -11.38 5.89
C ILE A 202 -1.56 -12.08 5.19
N GLY A 203 -1.79 -12.59 3.98
CA GLY A 203 -0.77 -13.22 3.15
C GLY A 203 0.41 -12.31 2.80
N LEU A 204 0.15 -11.05 2.45
CA LEU A 204 1.20 -10.06 2.20
C LEU A 204 1.96 -9.71 3.48
N ILE A 205 1.23 -9.50 4.59
CA ILE A 205 1.80 -9.14 5.89
C ILE A 205 2.74 -10.23 6.39
N GLU A 206 2.33 -11.49 6.31
CA GLU A 206 3.14 -12.62 6.74
C GLU A 206 4.32 -12.87 5.80
N ARG A 207 4.09 -12.83 4.48
CA ARG A 207 5.12 -13.13 3.48
C ARG A 207 6.27 -12.14 3.48
N PHE A 208 5.95 -10.85 3.61
CA PHE A 208 6.94 -9.78 3.63
C PHE A 208 7.24 -9.28 5.04
N GLU A 209 6.78 -10.03 6.05
CA GLU A 209 7.00 -9.77 7.48
C GLU A 209 6.66 -8.34 7.91
N LEU A 210 5.60 -7.76 7.32
CA LEU A 210 5.21 -6.37 7.53
C LEU A 210 4.81 -6.10 9.00
N TYR A 211 4.42 -7.15 9.74
CA TYR A 211 4.13 -7.08 11.18
C TYR A 211 5.36 -6.64 12.01
N LYS A 212 6.58 -6.75 11.49
CA LYS A 212 7.80 -6.22 12.13
C LYS A 212 7.73 -4.70 12.29
N TYR A 213 7.04 -3.99 11.41
CA TYR A 213 6.87 -2.54 11.51
C TYR A 213 5.84 -2.16 12.59
N ASP A 214 4.80 -2.97 12.78
CA ASP A 214 3.88 -2.80 13.91
C ASP A 214 4.62 -3.00 15.23
N ASN A 215 5.48 -4.02 15.29
CA ASN A 215 6.31 -4.33 16.44
C ASN A 215 7.25 -3.18 16.82
N GLN A 216 7.90 -2.56 15.83
CA GLN A 216 8.74 -1.38 16.06
C GLN A 216 7.94 -0.22 16.64
N VAL A 217 6.75 0.07 16.10
CA VAL A 217 5.91 1.16 16.60
C VAL A 217 5.36 0.87 18.00
N LEU A 218 4.99 -0.38 18.28
CA LEU A 218 4.40 -0.80 19.55
C LEU A 218 5.42 -1.25 20.60
N SER A 219 6.72 -1.26 20.26
CA SER A 219 7.80 -1.74 21.13
C SER A 219 7.56 -3.16 21.66
N ARG A 220 7.25 -4.11 20.77
CA ARG A 220 6.98 -5.51 21.12
C ARG A 220 7.66 -6.48 20.15
N ASP A 221 7.73 -7.77 20.52
CA ASP A 221 8.25 -8.84 19.65
C ASP A 221 7.17 -9.89 19.36
N PHE A 222 6.10 -9.46 18.66
CA PHE A 222 5.08 -10.38 18.19
C PHE A 222 5.55 -11.12 16.94
N LYS A 223 5.41 -12.43 16.92
CA LYS A 223 5.54 -13.23 15.70
C LYS A 223 4.25 -14.03 15.53
N PRO A 224 3.65 -14.03 14.33
CA PRO A 224 2.47 -14.83 14.10
C PRO A 224 2.79 -16.30 14.38
N THR A 225 1.98 -16.90 15.24
CA THR A 225 2.08 -18.33 15.53
C THR A 225 1.72 -19.08 14.26
N LYS A 226 2.62 -19.95 13.78
CA LYS A 226 2.25 -20.88 12.72
C LYS A 226 1.08 -21.68 13.25
N LYS A 227 -0.11 -21.51 12.66
CA LYS A 227 -1.18 -22.50 12.83
C LYS A 227 -0.55 -23.80 12.37
N GLU A 228 -0.37 -24.83 13.20
CA GLU A 228 0.01 -26.14 12.68
C GLU A 228 -1.22 -26.68 11.94
N VAL A 229 -1.23 -26.72 10.62
CA VAL A 229 -2.21 -27.58 9.93
C VAL A 229 -1.82 -29.01 10.24
N VAL A 230 -2.79 -29.77 10.73
CA VAL A 230 -2.73 -31.22 10.81
C VAL A 230 -2.48 -31.70 9.38
N ALA A 231 -1.24 -32.10 9.09
CA ALA A 231 -0.80 -32.39 7.73
C ALA A 231 -1.64 -33.51 7.11
N ALA A 232 -2.27 -33.22 5.97
CA ALA A 232 -2.72 -34.27 5.07
C ALA A 232 -1.50 -35.10 4.63
N GLN A 233 -1.69 -36.42 4.58
CA GLN A 233 -0.72 -37.45 4.20
C GLN A 233 -0.06 -37.11 2.84
N GLY A 234 1.19 -36.67 2.86
CA GLY A 234 1.98 -36.30 1.69
C GLY A 234 3.45 -36.21 2.08
N GLY A 235 4.35 -36.74 1.25
CA GLY A 235 5.76 -36.97 1.57
C GLY A 235 6.58 -35.71 1.90
N ASP A 236 7.85 -35.89 2.25
CA ASP A 236 8.73 -34.82 2.77
C ASP A 236 9.11 -33.75 1.73
N TYR A 237 8.82 -34.00 0.45
CA TYR A 237 9.20 -33.16 -0.67
C TYR A 237 8.03 -32.89 -1.61
N TYR A 238 8.07 -31.72 -2.23
CA TYR A 238 7.16 -31.30 -3.29
C TYR A 238 7.95 -30.88 -4.53
N THR A 239 7.57 -31.40 -5.69
CA THR A 239 8.15 -30.99 -6.98
C THR A 239 7.45 -29.75 -7.50
N VAL A 240 8.18 -28.65 -7.61
CA VAL A 240 7.71 -27.35 -8.10
C VAL A 240 7.11 -27.49 -9.49
N GLN A 241 5.87 -27.06 -9.64
CA GLN A 241 5.13 -27.02 -10.90
C GLN A 241 5.18 -25.62 -11.50
N GLN A 242 4.78 -25.52 -12.77
CA GLN A 242 4.64 -24.23 -13.43
C GLN A 242 3.65 -23.33 -12.67
N GLY A 243 4.10 -22.12 -12.31
CA GLY A 243 3.30 -21.15 -11.56
C GLY A 243 3.40 -21.29 -10.04
N ASP A 244 4.13 -22.29 -9.53
CA ASP A 244 4.40 -22.37 -8.10
C ASP A 244 5.33 -21.25 -7.64
N THR A 245 5.12 -20.84 -6.40
CA THR A 245 5.92 -19.82 -5.71
C THR A 245 6.13 -20.33 -4.29
N LEU A 246 7.23 -19.97 -3.63
CA LEU A 246 7.42 -20.38 -2.23
C LEU A 246 6.23 -19.99 -1.36
N TYR A 247 5.54 -18.89 -1.68
CA TYR A 247 4.32 -18.53 -0.98
C TYR A 247 3.13 -19.47 -1.25
N ALA A 248 2.88 -19.82 -2.52
CA ALA A 248 1.81 -20.74 -2.85
C ALA A 248 2.03 -22.08 -2.15
N LEU A 249 3.28 -22.53 -2.09
CA LEU A 249 3.70 -23.71 -1.32
C LEU A 249 3.56 -23.46 0.19
N SER A 250 3.91 -22.26 0.68
CA SER A 250 3.76 -21.86 2.08
C SER A 250 2.31 -21.98 2.54
N LYS A 251 1.33 -21.61 1.69
CA LYS A 251 -0.09 -21.76 2.01
C LYS A 251 -0.58 -23.20 1.81
N LYS A 252 -0.10 -23.89 0.78
CA LYS A 252 -0.45 -25.29 0.48
C LYS A 252 -0.01 -26.24 1.59
N PHE A 253 1.19 -26.05 2.10
CA PHE A 253 1.79 -26.88 3.15
C PHE A 253 1.78 -26.20 4.52
N ASN A 254 1.25 -24.98 4.57
CA ASN A 254 1.11 -24.19 5.79
C ASN A 254 2.43 -24.11 6.57
N LEU A 255 3.46 -23.79 5.82
CA LEU A 255 4.76 -23.36 6.31
C LEU A 255 4.88 -21.86 6.08
N THR A 256 5.74 -21.15 6.81
CA THR A 256 6.10 -19.80 6.35
C THR A 256 7.07 -19.90 5.17
N VAL A 257 7.17 -18.84 4.37
CA VAL A 257 8.19 -18.78 3.32
C VAL A 257 9.59 -18.92 3.91
N ASP A 258 9.83 -18.32 5.08
CA ASP A 258 11.09 -18.44 5.80
C ASP A 258 11.38 -19.86 6.28
N ASP A 259 10.37 -20.63 6.67
CA ASP A 259 10.57 -22.04 6.98
C ASP A 259 10.91 -22.83 5.75
N LEU A 260 10.18 -22.65 4.66
CA LEU A 260 10.51 -23.30 3.41
C LEU A 260 11.95 -22.96 3.00
N LYS A 261 12.37 -21.70 3.15
CA LYS A 261 13.75 -21.30 2.90
C LYS A 261 14.74 -22.01 3.84
N LYS A 262 14.47 -22.03 5.14
CA LYS A 262 15.33 -22.70 6.14
C LYS A 262 15.41 -24.21 5.90
N LEU A 263 14.30 -24.87 5.64
CA LEU A 263 14.22 -26.31 5.33
C LEU A 263 15.03 -26.66 4.08
N ASN A 264 15.15 -25.73 3.14
CA ASN A 264 15.81 -25.91 1.85
C ASN A 264 17.15 -25.18 1.73
N ASN A 265 17.67 -24.61 2.83
CA ASN A 265 18.90 -23.81 2.86
C ASN A 265 18.94 -22.68 1.80
N MET A 266 17.79 -22.03 1.55
CA MET A 266 17.66 -20.97 0.55
C MET A 266 17.85 -19.59 1.18
N SER A 267 18.63 -18.73 0.54
CA SER A 267 18.77 -17.32 0.91
C SER A 267 17.73 -16.42 0.25
N ASP A 268 17.18 -16.81 -0.91
CA ASP A 268 16.18 -16.07 -1.68
C ASP A 268 14.82 -16.82 -1.76
N THR A 269 13.91 -16.32 -2.59
CA THR A 269 12.59 -16.94 -2.81
C THR A 269 12.44 -17.61 -4.17
N THR A 270 13.54 -17.77 -4.91
CA THR A 270 13.53 -18.23 -6.29
C THR A 270 13.40 -19.75 -6.32
N ILE A 271 12.40 -20.26 -7.04
CA ILE A 271 12.24 -21.70 -7.26
C ILE A 271 12.07 -22.01 -8.74
N SER A 272 12.68 -23.10 -9.18
CA SER A 272 12.63 -23.57 -10.56
C SER A 272 11.61 -24.69 -10.74
N ILE A 273 10.92 -24.71 -11.88
CA ILE A 273 10.04 -25.84 -12.24
C ILE A 273 10.85 -27.14 -12.20
N GLY A 274 10.31 -28.17 -11.56
CA GLY A 274 10.99 -29.46 -11.35
C GLY A 274 11.90 -29.49 -10.11
N GLN A 275 12.17 -28.36 -9.45
CA GLN A 275 12.92 -28.34 -8.20
C GLN A 275 12.16 -29.09 -7.10
N GLN A 276 12.86 -29.90 -6.31
CA GLN A 276 12.28 -30.47 -5.10
C GLN A 276 12.42 -29.49 -3.95
N ILE A 277 11.28 -29.18 -3.32
CA ILE A 277 11.19 -28.34 -2.13
C ILE A 277 10.79 -29.22 -0.96
N LYS A 278 11.64 -29.24 0.06
CA LYS A 278 11.36 -29.88 1.34
C LYS A 278 10.23 -29.15 2.06
N ILE A 279 9.22 -29.89 2.47
CA ILE A 279 7.97 -29.38 3.08
C ILE A 279 7.71 -29.98 4.47
N LYS A 280 8.63 -30.82 4.99
CA LYS A 280 8.62 -31.40 6.34
C LYS A 280 10.03 -31.57 6.88
#